data_AF-A0A7K3B4I4-F1
#
_entry.id   AF-A0A7K3B4I4-F1
#
_cell.length_a   1.000
_cell.length_b   1.000
_cell.length_c   1.000
_cell.angle_alpha   90.00
_cell.angle_beta   90.00
_cell.angle_gamma   90.00
#
_symmetry.space_group_name_H-M   'P 1'
#
loop_
_entity.id
_entity.type
_entity.pdbx_description
1 polymer ?
#
loop_
_entity_poly.entity_id
_entity_poly.type
_entity_poly.pdbx_seq_one_letter_code
_entity_poly.pdbx_strand_id
1 'polypeptide(L)'
;MDGRHEQHHGEPAVGAGRRVEYLVIGLRGAHALYQAADDPSRTRRTGADVLAEQLGIDPPDLPGRRYTCWETPGEYGGVFRSGFEPV
;
A
#
# COMPACT_ATOMS: atom_id res chain seq x y z
N MET A 1 -30.88 -39.19 -2.56
CA MET A 1 -30.34 -38.49 -3.75
C MET A 1 -29.91 -37.12 -3.28
N ASP A 2 -28.64 -37.14 -2.92
CA ASP A 2 -27.78 -36.09 -2.40
C ASP A 2 -27.52 -35.00 -3.44
N GLY A 3 -27.13 -33.82 -2.96
CA GLY A 3 -26.62 -32.75 -3.80
C GLY A 3 -27.06 -31.34 -3.41
N ARG A 4 -27.06 -31.01 -2.10
CA ARG A 4 -27.15 -29.63 -1.65
C ARG A 4 -25.82 -28.93 -1.93
N HIS A 5 -25.85 -28.01 -2.89
CA HIS A 5 -25.16 -26.71 -2.82
C HIS A 5 -23.69 -26.74 -2.36
N GLU A 6 -22.79 -27.26 -3.19
CA GLU A 6 -21.35 -27.03 -3.02
C GLU A 6 -20.93 -25.77 -3.77
N GLN A 7 -20.91 -24.68 -3.00
CA GLN A 7 -20.21 -23.46 -3.31
C GLN A 7 -18.71 -23.75 -3.28
N HIS A 8 -18.01 -23.58 -4.40
CA HIS A 8 -16.73 -22.87 -4.40
C HIS A 8 -16.35 -22.57 -5.85
N HIS A 9 -16.79 -21.40 -6.34
CA HIS A 9 -16.14 -20.78 -7.47
C HIS A 9 -14.77 -20.30 -6.98
N GLY A 10 -13.77 -21.18 -7.06
CA GLY A 10 -12.38 -20.84 -6.80
C GLY A 10 -11.80 -20.07 -7.98
N GLU A 11 -12.37 -18.92 -8.30
CA GLU A 11 -11.66 -17.90 -9.07
C GLU A 11 -10.54 -17.38 -8.16
N PRO A 12 -9.27 -17.31 -8.61
CA PRO A 12 -8.28 -16.58 -7.86
C PRO A 12 -8.81 -15.15 -7.76
N ALA A 13 -9.02 -14.65 -6.54
CA ALA A 13 -9.52 -13.31 -6.30
C ALA A 13 -8.52 -12.27 -6.83
N VAL A 14 -8.58 -12.01 -8.13
CA VAL A 14 -8.13 -10.77 -8.76
C VAL A 14 -9.07 -9.70 -8.20
N GLY A 15 -8.75 -9.09 -7.06
CA GLY A 15 -9.48 -7.89 -6.63
C GLY A 15 -9.67 -7.61 -5.15
N ALA A 16 -9.26 -8.47 -4.22
CA ALA A 16 -9.27 -8.08 -2.81
C ALA A 16 -7.98 -7.30 -2.52
N GLY A 17 -8.00 -5.99 -2.75
CA GLY A 17 -6.92 -5.12 -2.26
C GLY A 17 -6.68 -5.37 -0.77
N ARG A 18 -5.45 -5.25 -0.30
CA ARG A 18 -5.10 -5.42 1.12
C ARG A 18 -4.65 -4.11 1.72
N ARG A 19 -4.98 -3.88 2.99
CA ARG A 19 -4.43 -2.75 3.72
C ARG A 19 -3.03 -3.09 4.22
N VAL A 20 -2.08 -2.21 3.97
CA VAL A 20 -0.67 -2.40 4.32
C VAL A 20 -0.19 -1.18 5.07
N GLU A 21 0.58 -1.43 6.13
CA GLU A 21 1.29 -0.39 6.85
C GLU A 21 2.70 -0.20 6.27
N TYR A 22 3.09 1.06 6.13
CA TYR A 22 4.39 1.49 5.66
C TYR A 22 5.04 2.44 6.67
N LEU A 23 6.36 2.36 6.74
CA LEU A 23 7.21 3.32 7.44
C LEU A 23 8.01 4.09 6.41
N VAL A 24 7.93 5.42 6.44
CA VAL A 24 8.84 6.28 5.67
C VAL A 24 10.19 6.28 6.36
N ILE A 25 11.21 5.78 5.67
CA ILE A 25 12.57 5.66 6.21
C ILE A 25 13.46 6.85 5.85
N GLY A 26 13.05 7.69 4.90
CA GLY A 26 13.75 8.95 4.60
C GLY A 26 13.35 9.58 3.28
N LEU A 27 13.97 10.73 3.00
CA LEU A 27 13.85 11.44 1.73
C LEU A 27 15.14 11.28 0.91
N ARG A 28 15.00 11.12 -0.40
CA ARG A 28 16.10 11.07 -1.36
C ARG A 28 15.79 12.02 -2.52
N GLY A 29 16.22 13.27 -2.38
CA GLY A 29 15.82 14.35 -3.29
C GLY A 29 14.31 14.56 -3.22
N ALA A 30 13.64 14.56 -4.36
CA ALA A 30 12.18 14.73 -4.45
C ALA A 30 11.37 13.46 -4.11
N HIS A 31 12.01 12.36 -3.71
CA HIS A 31 11.32 11.10 -3.43
C HIS A 31 11.33 10.75 -1.94
N ALA A 32 10.21 10.25 -1.44
CA ALA A 32 10.12 9.57 -0.15
C ALA A 32 10.39 8.08 -0.34
N LEU A 33 11.27 7.53 0.50
CA LEU A 33 11.58 6.11 0.59
C LEU A 33 10.82 5.51 1.77
N TYR A 34 10.12 4.41 1.55
CA TYR A 34 9.32 3.74 2.58
C TYR A 34 9.37 2.23 2.41
N GLN A 35 9.17 1.52 3.51
CA GLN A 35 9.19 0.06 3.56
C GLN A 35 7.90 -0.46 4.18
N ALA A 36 7.43 -1.64 3.77
CA ALA A 36 6.30 -2.27 4.41
C ALA A 36 6.68 -2.70 5.84
N ALA A 37 5.82 -2.44 6.82
CA ALA A 37 6.08 -2.79 8.21
C ALA A 37 6.15 -4.31 8.44
N ASP A 38 5.36 -5.07 7.66
CA ASP A 38 5.33 -6.54 7.66
C ASP A 38 6.53 -7.18 6.94
N ASP A 39 7.07 -6.48 5.94
CA ASP A 39 8.20 -6.97 5.14
C ASP A 39 9.15 -5.81 4.80
N PRO A 40 10.15 -5.52 5.65
CA PRO A 40 11.07 -4.40 5.45
C PRO A 40 11.96 -4.58 4.21
N SER A 41 12.09 -5.80 3.69
CA SER A 41 12.76 -6.04 2.41
C SER A 41 12.03 -5.39 1.23
N ARG A 42 10.70 -5.19 1.35
CA ARG A 42 9.86 -4.50 0.37
C ARG A 42 9.96 -2.99 0.51
N THR A 43 11.13 -2.46 0.16
CA THR A 43 11.37 -1.03 0.05
C THR A 43 10.83 -0.48 -1.27
N ARG A 44 10.12 0.63 -1.22
CA ARG A 44 9.54 1.34 -2.37
C ARG A 44 9.80 2.84 -2.23
N ARG A 45 9.59 3.57 -3.34
CA ARG A 45 9.69 5.03 -3.38
C ARG A 45 8.50 5.66 -4.10
N THR A 46 8.20 6.89 -3.73
CA THR A 46 7.15 7.72 -4.34
C THR A 46 7.57 9.18 -4.26
N GLY A 47 6.89 10.09 -4.98
CA GLY A 47 7.11 11.53 -4.84
C GLY A 47 6.86 11.96 -3.39
N ALA A 48 7.81 12.70 -2.81
CA ALA A 48 7.69 13.17 -1.44
C ALA A 48 6.55 14.19 -1.31
N ASP A 49 6.41 15.07 -2.29
CA ASP A 49 5.28 15.99 -2.48
C ASP A 49 3.94 15.24 -2.54
N VAL A 50 3.85 14.20 -3.35
CA VAL A 50 2.61 13.42 -3.52
C VAL A 50 2.22 12.72 -2.22
N LEU A 51 3.19 12.10 -1.53
CA LEU A 51 2.90 11.40 -0.27
C LEU A 51 2.55 12.37 0.85
N ALA A 52 3.25 13.50 0.93
CA ALA A 52 2.97 14.57 1.87
C ALA A 52 1.54 15.11 1.70
N GLU A 53 1.15 15.42 0.45
CA GLU A 53 -0.22 15.84 0.11
C GLU A 53 -1.27 14.80 0.52
N GLN A 54 -1.03 13.52 0.21
CA GLN A 54 -1.94 12.43 0.56
C GLN A 54 -2.10 12.24 2.07
N LEU A 55 -1.07 12.54 2.85
CA LEU A 55 -1.08 12.43 4.31
C LEU A 55 -1.45 13.75 5.02
N GLY A 56 -1.61 14.85 4.28
CA GLY A 56 -1.90 16.17 4.83
C GLY A 56 -0.78 16.71 5.72
N ILE A 57 0.47 16.40 5.41
CA ILE A 57 1.66 16.87 6.16
C ILE A 57 2.66 17.51 5.21
N ASP A 58 3.66 18.20 5.76
CA ASP A 58 4.76 18.74 4.97
C ASP A 58 5.78 17.65 4.57
N PRO A 59 6.40 17.72 3.37
CA PRO A 59 7.45 16.80 2.96
C PRO A 59 8.58 16.57 3.97
N PRO A 60 9.14 17.60 4.64
CA PRO A 60 10.17 17.39 5.68
C PRO A 60 9.70 16.57 6.89
N ASP A 61 8.40 16.47 7.15
CA ASP A 61 7.82 15.71 8.27
C ASP A 61 7.54 14.24 7.92
N LEU A 62 7.82 13.82 6.68
CA LEU A 62 7.64 12.44 6.23
C LEU A 62 8.57 11.43 6.92
N PRO A 63 9.89 11.66 7.08
CA PRO A 63 10.79 10.67 7.68
C PRO A 63 10.34 10.22 9.08
N GLY A 64 10.26 8.91 9.29
CA GLY A 64 9.79 8.32 10.54
C GLY A 64 8.28 8.19 10.66
N ARG A 65 7.49 8.73 9.72
CA ARG A 65 6.03 8.56 9.73
C ARG A 65 5.61 7.16 9.31
N ARG A 66 4.65 6.63 10.05
CA ARG A 66 3.91 5.43 9.67
C ARG A 66 2.59 5.84 9.04
N TYR A 67 2.20 5.12 8.00
CA TYR A 67 0.92 5.30 7.37
C TYR A 67 0.41 3.95 6.86
N THR A 68 -0.89 3.84 6.69
CA THR A 68 -1.54 2.69 6.05
C THR A 68 -2.10 3.11 4.71
N CYS A 69 -2.07 2.21 3.73
CA CYS A 69 -2.82 2.40 2.48
C CYS A 69 -3.31 1.06 1.93
N TRP A 70 -4.30 1.11 1.05
CA TRP A 70 -4.79 -0.05 0.32
C TRP A 70 -3.89 -0.33 -0.88
N GLU A 71 -3.31 -1.54 -0.97
CA GLU A 71 -2.65 -2.06 -2.17
C GLU A 71 -3.66 -2.91 -2.97
N THR A 72 -3.99 -2.50 -4.20
CA THR A 72 -4.81 -3.30 -5.13
C THR A 72 -3.95 -3.76 -6.31
N PRO A 73 -3.94 -5.06 -6.66
CA PRO A 73 -3.22 -5.53 -7.84
C PRO A 73 -3.85 -4.95 -9.11
N GLY A 74 -3.02 -4.41 -10.00
CA GLY A 74 -3.42 -3.93 -11.31
C GLY A 74 -3.27 -4.98 -12.41
N GLU A 75 -3.99 -4.81 -13.51
CA GLU A 75 -4.05 -5.76 -14.66
C GLU A 75 -2.69 -6.13 -15.27
N TYR A 76 -1.63 -5.36 -15.03
CA TYR A 76 -0.29 -5.58 -15.59
C TYR A 76 0.80 -5.80 -14.53
N GLY A 77 0.43 -6.34 -13.36
CA GLY A 77 1.38 -6.58 -12.25
C GLY A 77 1.81 -5.32 -11.50
N GLY A 78 1.19 -4.18 -11.82
CA GLY A 78 1.27 -2.95 -11.03
C GLY A 78 0.53 -3.09 -9.70
N VAL A 79 0.81 -2.18 -8.76
CA VAL A 79 0.05 -2.07 -7.52
C VAL A 79 -0.48 -0.65 -7.41
N PHE A 80 -1.81 -0.52 -7.45
CA PHE A 80 -2.50 0.72 -7.18
C PHE A 80 -2.58 0.94 -5.68
N ARG A 81 -2.39 2.19 -5.25
CA ARG A 81 -2.40 2.56 -3.83
C ARG A 81 -3.35 3.71 -3.59
N SER A 82 -4.20 3.57 -2.57
CA SER A 82 -5.25 4.54 -2.23
C SER A 82 -5.57 4.51 -0.73
N GLY A 83 -6.32 5.50 -0.25
CA GLY A 83 -6.74 5.58 1.16
C GLY A 83 -5.55 5.68 2.12
N PHE A 84 -4.68 6.65 1.88
CA PHE A 84 -3.51 6.91 2.72
C PHE A 84 -3.96 7.52 4.03
N GLU A 85 -3.67 6.85 5.14
CA GLU A 85 -4.07 7.28 6.47
C GLU A 85 -2.87 7.19 7.42
N PRO A 86 -2.55 8.25 8.17
CA PRO A 86 -1.52 8.19 9.20
C PRO A 86 -1.91 7.17 10.30
N VAL A 87 -0.91 6.52 10.90
CA VAL A 87 -1.05 5.64 12.07
C VAL A 87 -0.65 6.41 13.32
#